data_AF-A0A3R0L9W9-F1
#
_entry.id   AF-A0A3R0L9W9-F1
#
_cell.length_a   1.000
_cell.length_b   1.000
_cell.length_c   1.000
_cell.angle_alpha   90.00
_cell.angle_beta   90.00
_cell.angle_gamma   90.00
#
_symmetry.space_group_name_H-M   'P 1'
#
loop_
_entity.id
_entity.type
_entity.pdbx_description
1 polymer ?
#
loop_
_entity_poly.entity_id
_entity_poly.type
_entity_poly.pdbx_seq_one_letter_code
_entity_poly.pdbx_strand_id
1 'polypeptide(L)'
;MQILPSLPPGATSSHPTPVGIWQTLLSHLLQQHYGLMLNDTPFANDGVIEQHINAGISLCDALNGIVEKYDLVRTDRPGFSIAVQSPFITRIDILRARKACGLMKRRGYRAVTDITTGRYSGVAR
;
A
#
# COMPACT_ATOMS: atom_id res chain seq x y z
N MET A 1 7.91 -9.82 43.95
CA MET A 1 7.61 -10.38 42.62
C MET A 1 7.39 -9.23 41.64
N GLN A 2 8.35 -8.90 40.79
CA GLN A 2 8.21 -7.83 39.79
C GLN A 2 8.63 -8.39 38.43
N ILE A 3 7.69 -8.38 37.48
CA ILE A 3 7.82 -9.01 36.17
C ILE A 3 8.38 -7.95 35.22
N LEU A 4 9.55 -8.24 34.66
CA LEU A 4 10.17 -7.48 33.56
C LEU A 4 9.33 -7.66 32.29
N PRO A 5 9.03 -6.62 31.50
CA PRO A 5 8.50 -6.83 30.17
C PRO A 5 9.65 -7.27 29.25
N SER A 6 9.68 -8.56 28.92
CA SER A 6 10.48 -9.11 27.84
C SER A 6 9.89 -8.64 26.50
N LEU A 7 10.52 -7.65 25.87
CA LEU A 7 10.27 -7.33 24.47
C LEU A 7 10.96 -8.41 23.61
N PRO A 8 10.26 -9.14 22.72
CA PRO A 8 10.92 -10.07 21.83
C PRO A 8 11.73 -9.33 20.76
N PRO A 9 12.90 -9.87 20.35
CA PRO A 9 13.78 -9.25 19.36
C PRO A 9 13.21 -9.51 17.95
N GLY A 10 12.35 -8.62 17.48
CA GLY A 10 11.98 -8.57 16.07
C GLY A 10 13.08 -7.87 15.28
N ALA A 11 14.10 -8.62 14.86
CA ALA A 11 15.11 -8.14 13.92
C ALA A 11 14.42 -7.65 12.65
N THR A 12 14.25 -6.33 12.52
CA THR A 12 13.81 -5.72 11.28
C THR A 12 14.89 -5.94 10.24
N SER A 13 14.69 -6.93 9.37
CA SER A 13 15.37 -6.99 8.07
C SER A 13 15.38 -5.57 7.50
N SER A 14 16.58 -5.03 7.26
CA SER A 14 16.80 -3.64 6.85
C SER A 14 16.22 -3.33 5.45
N HIS A 15 15.55 -4.30 4.81
CA HIS A 15 14.96 -4.17 3.48
C HIS A 15 13.53 -4.74 3.49
N PRO A 16 12.49 -3.90 3.30
CA PRO A 16 11.12 -4.37 3.21
C PRO A 16 10.92 -5.17 1.91
N THR A 17 10.21 -6.29 2.01
CA THR A 17 9.87 -7.15 0.86
C THR A 17 8.86 -6.44 -0.06
N PRO A 18 8.71 -6.85 -1.33
CA PRO A 18 7.70 -6.29 -2.22
C PRO A 18 6.27 -6.34 -1.64
N VAL A 19 5.91 -7.49 -1.04
CA VAL A 19 4.64 -7.67 -0.33
C VAL A 19 4.53 -6.72 0.85
N GLY A 20 5.57 -6.61 1.68
CA GLY A 20 5.58 -5.70 2.82
C GLY A 20 5.47 -4.21 2.42
N ILE A 21 6.07 -3.82 1.29
CA ILE A 21 5.91 -2.48 0.70
C ILE A 21 4.44 -2.25 0.31
N TRP A 22 3.82 -3.23 -0.36
CA TRP A 22 2.41 -3.15 -0.75
C TRP A 22 1.49 -3.07 0.47
N GLN A 23 1.63 -3.95 1.45
CA GLN A 23 0.85 -3.94 2.69
C GLN A 23 0.93 -2.59 3.41
N THR A 24 2.14 -2.03 3.54
CA THR A 24 2.38 -0.74 4.19
C THR A 24 1.65 0.40 3.46
N LEU A 25 1.73 0.41 2.13
CA LEU A 25 1.09 1.45 1.31
C LEU A 25 -0.42 1.28 1.24
N LEU A 26 -0.91 0.06 1.06
CA LEU A 26 -2.34 -0.25 1.02
C LEU A 26 -3.01 0.09 2.34
N SER A 27 -2.41 -0.27 3.48
CA SER A 27 -2.95 0.07 4.80
C SER A 27 -3.14 1.58 4.95
N HIS A 28 -2.12 2.36 4.57
CA HIS A 28 -2.19 3.83 4.63
C HIS A 28 -3.23 4.41 3.67
N LEU A 29 -3.28 3.94 2.42
CA LEU A 29 -4.21 4.44 1.40
C LEU A 29 -5.66 4.10 1.73
N LEU A 30 -5.92 2.87 2.18
CA LEU A 30 -7.24 2.40 2.58
C LEU A 30 -7.77 3.20 3.77
N GLN A 31 -6.94 3.32 4.80
CA GLN A 31 -7.32 4.04 6.01
C GLN A 31 -7.55 5.52 5.72
N GLN A 32 -6.64 6.15 4.98
CA GLN A 32 -6.74 7.57 4.68
C GLN A 32 -7.93 7.88 3.77
N HIS A 33 -8.08 7.16 2.65
CA HIS A 33 -9.01 7.54 1.58
C HIS A 33 -10.38 6.91 1.68
N TYR A 34 -10.53 5.77 2.37
CA TYR A 34 -11.78 5.01 2.43
C TYR A 34 -12.21 4.65 3.85
N GLY A 35 -11.38 4.93 4.86
CA GLY A 35 -11.66 4.54 6.24
C GLY A 35 -11.63 3.02 6.48
N LEU A 36 -10.99 2.27 5.58
CA LEU A 36 -10.89 0.80 5.65
C LEU A 36 -9.56 0.37 6.22
N MET A 37 -9.55 -0.75 6.93
CA MET A 37 -8.31 -1.43 7.30
C MET A 37 -7.95 -2.49 6.25
N LEU A 38 -6.67 -2.89 6.19
CA LEU A 38 -6.20 -3.87 5.20
C LEU A 38 -6.96 -5.20 5.30
N ASN A 39 -7.29 -5.63 6.52
CA ASN A 39 -8.05 -6.85 6.84
C ASN A 39 -9.50 -6.82 6.34
N ASP A 40 -10.06 -5.63 6.04
CA ASP A 40 -11.40 -5.50 5.45
C ASP A 40 -11.38 -5.72 3.93
N THR A 41 -10.21 -5.98 3.34
CA THR A 41 -10.02 -6.09 1.90
C THR A 41 -9.38 -7.43 1.51
N PRO A 42 -9.49 -7.85 0.23
CA PRO A 42 -8.80 -9.05 -0.26
C PRO A 42 -7.27 -9.01 -0.08
N PHE A 43 -6.68 -7.83 0.10
CA PHE A 43 -5.26 -7.64 0.33
C PHE A 43 -4.78 -8.05 1.73
N ALA A 44 -5.69 -8.48 2.61
CA ALA A 44 -5.34 -9.15 3.87
C ALA A 44 -4.54 -10.45 3.65
N ASN A 45 -4.70 -11.06 2.47
CA ASN A 45 -3.99 -12.26 2.06
C ASN A 45 -2.76 -11.90 1.21
N ASP A 46 -1.58 -12.22 1.72
CA ASP A 46 -0.29 -11.98 1.05
C ASP A 46 -0.23 -12.64 -0.34
N GLY A 47 -0.84 -13.82 -0.52
CA GLY A 47 -0.89 -14.50 -1.82
C GLY A 47 -1.64 -13.70 -2.89
N VAL A 48 -2.66 -12.92 -2.50
CA VAL A 48 -3.36 -12.01 -3.42
C VAL A 48 -2.42 -10.87 -3.84
N ILE A 49 -1.66 -10.30 -2.91
CA ILE A 49 -0.68 -9.26 -3.21
C ILE A 49 0.43 -9.80 -4.13
N GLU A 50 0.98 -10.97 -3.81
CA GLU A 50 2.01 -11.63 -4.63
C GLU A 50 1.53 -11.89 -6.05
N GLN A 51 0.29 -12.35 -6.22
CA GLN A 51 -0.29 -12.57 -7.54
C GLN A 51 -0.35 -11.28 -8.36
N HIS A 52 -0.76 -10.14 -7.76
CA HIS A 52 -0.80 -8.86 -8.46
C HIS A 52 0.61 -8.37 -8.83
N ILE A 53 1.58 -8.53 -7.94
CA ILE A 53 2.98 -8.19 -8.20
C ILE A 53 3.54 -9.04 -9.35
N ASN A 54 3.33 -10.35 -9.31
CA ASN A 54 3.80 -11.28 -10.35
C ASN A 54 3.12 -11.06 -11.70
N ALA A 55 1.86 -10.60 -11.69
CA ALA A 55 1.13 -10.19 -12.89
C ALA A 55 1.57 -8.81 -13.44
N GLY A 56 2.46 -8.09 -12.75
CA GLY A 56 2.90 -6.76 -13.15
C GLY A 56 1.82 -5.69 -12.99
N ILE A 57 0.82 -5.92 -12.14
CA ILE A 57 -0.25 -4.95 -11.87
C ILE A 57 0.30 -3.86 -10.95
N SER A 58 0.02 -2.60 -11.25
CA SER A 58 0.46 -1.50 -10.38
C SER A 58 -0.37 -1.46 -9.10
N LEU A 59 0.21 -0.91 -8.02
CA LEU A 59 -0.52 -0.77 -6.75
C LEU A 59 -1.75 0.12 -6.91
N CYS A 60 -1.67 1.12 -7.80
CA CYS A 60 -2.78 2.00 -8.13
C CYS A 60 -3.93 1.24 -8.81
N ASP A 61 -3.62 0.41 -9.80
CA ASP A 61 -4.63 -0.34 -10.55
C ASP A 61 -5.26 -1.43 -9.69
N ALA A 62 -4.49 -2.13 -8.87
CA ALA A 62 -5.01 -3.12 -7.93
C ALA A 62 -6.01 -2.49 -6.95
N LEU A 63 -5.66 -1.35 -6.36
CA LEU A 63 -6.54 -0.64 -5.43
C LEU A 63 -7.77 -0.07 -6.15
N ASN A 64 -7.59 0.53 -7.33
CA ASN A 64 -8.71 1.04 -8.12
C ASN A 64 -9.66 -0.07 -8.60
N GLY A 65 -9.15 -1.29 -8.82
CA GLY A 65 -9.97 -2.46 -9.14
C GLY A 65 -10.91 -2.86 -8.00
N ILE A 66 -10.49 -2.76 -6.73
CA ILE A 66 -11.41 -3.00 -5.60
C ILE A 66 -12.36 -1.82 -5.38
N VAL A 67 -11.92 -0.60 -5.68
CA VAL A 67 -12.76 0.61 -5.61
C VAL A 67 -13.93 0.49 -6.59
N GLU A 68 -13.64 0.06 -7.82
CA GLU A 68 -14.67 -0.20 -8.83
C GLU A 68 -15.54 -1.40 -8.45
N LYS A 69 -14.94 -2.52 -8.05
CA LYS A 69 -15.68 -3.76 -7.73
C LYS A 69 -16.66 -3.61 -6.57
N TYR A 70 -16.35 -2.78 -5.58
CA TYR A 70 -17.15 -2.62 -4.36
C TYR A 70 -17.76 -1.21 -4.23
N ASP A 71 -17.74 -0.41 -5.29
CA ASP A 71 -18.27 0.97 -5.32
C ASP A 71 -17.78 1.84 -4.15
N LEU A 72 -16.48 1.74 -3.83
CA LEU A 72 -15.92 2.43 -2.66
C LEU A 72 -15.96 3.95 -2.87
N VAL A 73 -16.46 4.66 -1.86
CA VAL A 73 -16.53 6.13 -1.86
C VAL A 73 -15.34 6.71 -1.11
N ARG A 74 -14.66 7.66 -1.75
CA ARG A 74 -13.50 8.35 -1.18
C ARG A 74 -13.92 9.41 -0.15
N THR A 75 -13.35 9.38 1.05
CA THR A 75 -13.81 10.15 2.23
C THR A 75 -12.86 11.27 2.68
N ASP A 76 -11.61 11.30 2.18
CA ASP A 76 -10.58 12.23 2.67
C ASP A 76 -10.65 13.67 2.13
N ARG A 77 -11.59 13.95 1.24
CA ARG A 77 -11.74 15.28 0.62
C ARG A 77 -12.96 16.00 1.20
N PRO A 78 -12.79 17.01 2.07
CA PRO A 78 -13.91 17.83 2.53
C PRO A 78 -14.52 18.60 1.36
N GLY A 79 -15.84 18.48 1.22
CA GLY A 79 -16.62 18.99 0.11
C GLY A 79 -16.62 20.51 0.01
N PHE A 80 -15.75 21.06 -0.84
CA PHE A 80 -15.88 22.42 -1.38
C PHE A 80 -15.97 22.43 -2.91
N SER A 81 -15.99 21.26 -3.54
CA SER A 81 -16.15 21.14 -4.99
C SER A 81 -17.58 20.74 -5.32
N ILE A 82 -18.26 21.55 -6.15
CA ILE A 82 -19.59 21.29 -6.70
C ILE A 82 -19.59 20.07 -7.66
N ALA A 83 -18.41 19.61 -8.09
CA ALA A 83 -18.24 18.43 -8.93
C ALA A 83 -18.07 17.14 -8.10
N VAL A 84 -18.74 16.08 -8.55
CA VAL A 84 -18.57 14.69 -8.06
C VAL A 84 -17.07 14.36 -8.03
N GLN A 85 -16.55 14.06 -6.83
CA GLN A 85 -15.14 13.68 -6.69
C GLN A 85 -14.96 12.25 -7.18
N SER A 86 -13.92 12.03 -7.99
CA SER A 86 -13.55 10.68 -8.42
C SER A 86 -13.20 9.82 -7.20
N PRO A 87 -13.73 8.58 -7.10
CA PRO A 87 -13.42 7.69 -6.00
C PRO A 87 -12.01 7.12 -6.11
N PHE A 88 -11.37 7.19 -7.28
CA PHE A 88 -10.12 6.51 -7.57
C PHE A 88 -8.89 7.17 -6.93
N ILE A 89 -7.91 6.33 -6.62
CA ILE A 89 -6.59 6.73 -6.17
C ILE A 89 -5.75 7.11 -7.40
N THR A 90 -4.88 8.10 -7.23
CA THR A 90 -3.98 8.60 -8.27
C THR A 90 -2.53 8.28 -7.92
N ARG A 91 -1.64 8.40 -8.91
CA ARG A 91 -0.18 8.30 -8.68
C ARG A 91 0.32 9.32 -7.64
N ILE A 92 -0.32 10.48 -7.51
CA ILE A 92 0.02 11.51 -6.51
C ILE A 92 -0.25 10.98 -5.10
N ASP A 93 -1.37 10.28 -4.92
CA ASP A 93 -1.72 9.66 -3.64
C ASP A 93 -0.69 8.58 -3.27
N ILE A 94 -0.23 7.77 -4.25
CA ILE A 94 0.85 6.79 -4.04
C ILE A 94 2.15 7.48 -3.57
N LEU A 95 2.53 8.60 -4.19
CA LEU A 95 3.72 9.36 -3.80
C LEU A 95 3.58 9.94 -2.38
N ARG A 96 2.39 10.43 -2.02
CA ARG A 96 2.09 10.93 -0.66
C ARG A 96 2.16 9.81 0.37
N ALA A 97 1.56 8.65 0.10
CA ALA A 97 1.63 7.47 0.97
C ALA A 97 3.09 6.99 1.15
N ARG A 98 3.87 6.93 0.07
CA ARG A 98 5.31 6.61 0.16
C ARG A 98 6.07 7.56 1.07
N LYS A 99 5.77 8.86 1.01
CA LYS A 99 6.37 9.86 1.91
C LYS A 99 5.96 9.64 3.35
N ALA A 100 4.66 9.45 3.61
CA ALA A 100 4.14 9.22 4.95
C ALA A 100 4.73 7.93 5.59
N CYS A 101 4.90 6.87 4.79
CA CYS A 101 5.45 5.59 5.25
C CYS A 101 6.99 5.53 5.23
N GLY A 102 7.70 6.64 4.98
CA GLY A 102 9.17 6.66 5.01
C GLY A 102 9.86 5.91 3.86
N LEU A 103 9.15 5.65 2.75
CA LEU A 103 9.62 4.91 1.56
C LEU A 103 10.20 5.83 0.46
N MET A 104 10.67 7.02 0.82
CA MET A 104 11.34 7.98 -0.07
C MET A 104 12.87 8.04 0.10
N LYS A 105 13.47 7.04 0.75
CA LYS A 105 14.94 6.99 0.93
C LYS A 105 15.64 6.83 -0.42
N ARG A 106 16.75 7.57 -0.62
CA ARG A 106 17.56 7.53 -1.86
C ARG A 106 18.01 6.10 -2.19
N ARG A 107 18.50 5.37 -1.18
CA ARG A 107 18.78 3.93 -1.28
C ARG A 107 17.45 3.18 -1.28
N GLY A 108 17.16 2.44 -2.35
CA GLY A 108 15.92 1.69 -2.52
C GLY A 108 14.79 2.42 -3.25
N TYR A 109 14.96 3.70 -3.60
CA TYR A 109 13.95 4.48 -4.33
C TYR A 109 13.48 3.80 -5.63
N ARG A 110 14.44 3.30 -6.43
CA ARG A 110 14.16 2.62 -7.70
C ARG A 110 13.38 1.33 -7.46
N ALA A 111 13.82 0.50 -6.52
CA ALA A 111 13.13 -0.74 -6.16
C ALA A 111 11.67 -0.50 -5.73
N VAL A 112 11.44 0.44 -4.81
CA VAL A 112 10.07 0.81 -4.38
C VAL A 112 9.25 1.33 -5.56
N THR A 113 9.86 2.11 -6.46
CA THR A 113 9.16 2.61 -7.65
C THR A 113 8.80 1.48 -8.59
N ASP A 114 9.70 0.54 -8.86
CA ASP A 114 9.44 -0.58 -9.75
C ASP A 114 8.36 -1.51 -9.16
N ILE A 115 8.40 -1.77 -7.85
CA ILE A 115 7.39 -2.55 -7.10
C ILE A 115 6.00 -1.90 -7.15
N THR A 116 5.92 -0.58 -6.96
CA THR A 116 4.61 0.12 -6.94
C THR A 116 4.04 0.38 -8.33
N THR A 117 4.87 0.36 -9.37
CA THR A 117 4.47 0.64 -10.76
C THR A 117 4.30 -0.61 -11.61
N GLY A 118 4.31 -1.82 -11.01
CA GLY A 118 4.15 -3.07 -11.75
C GLY A 118 5.37 -3.46 -12.61
N ARG A 119 6.51 -2.80 -12.41
CA ARG A 119 7.76 -3.05 -13.17
C ARG A 119 8.76 -3.91 -12.39
N TYR A 120 8.36 -4.43 -11.24
CA TYR A 120 9.18 -5.35 -10.48
C TYR A 120 9.14 -6.72 -11.13
N SER A 121 10.24 -7.11 -11.77
CA SER A 121 10.46 -8.50 -12.16
C SER A 121 11.04 -9.22 -10.94
N GLY A 122 10.30 -10.18 -10.40
CA GLY A 122 10.75 -11.09 -9.34
C GLY A 122 11.82 -12.05 -9.85
N VAL A 123 12.92 -11.53 -10.42
CA VAL A 123 14.07 -12.33 -10.82
C VAL A 123 14.72 -12.83 -9.53
N ALA A 124 14.23 -13.98 -9.07
CA ALA A 124 15.07 -14.95 -8.41
C ALA A 124 16.29 -15.14 -9.31
N ARG A 125 17.42 -14.65 -8.85
CA ARG A 125 18.72 -14.98 -9.42
C ARG A 125 19.14 -16.34 -8.87
#